data_AF-A0A3C1G5I7-F1
#
_entry.id   AF-A0A3C1G5I7-F1
#
_cell.length_a   1.000
_cell.length_b   1.000
_cell.length_c   1.000
_cell.angle_alpha   90.00
_cell.angle_beta   90.00
_cell.angle_gamma   90.00
#
_symmetry.space_group_name_H-M   'P 1'
#
loop_
_entity.id
_entity.type
_entity.pdbx_description
1 polymer ?
#
loop_
_entity_poly.entity_id
_entity_poly.type
_entity_poly.pdbx_seq_one_letter_code
_entity_poly.pdbx_strand_id
1 'polypeptide(L)'
;KVARAVLGANPKKMHLWAEERRKELYGGGVNKVIQAIRKLSPSTEQAKEICEKAIGYFQKNKERMKYDEFRKQGLFVGSGVVEAGCRTVVGQRLKQSGMHWTVEGANSIIALRSCFLSNRWEDFWETRSCA
;
A
#
# COMPACT_ATOMS: atom_id res chain seq x y z
N LYS A 1 -5.35 -10.07 9.40
CA LYS A 1 -6.67 -10.73 9.32
C LYS A 1 -6.59 -12.21 9.68
N VAL A 2 -5.82 -13.03 8.95
CA VAL A 2 -5.59 -14.46 9.26
C VAL A 2 -5.17 -14.69 10.72
N ALA A 3 -4.12 -14.00 11.20
CA ALA A 3 -3.65 -14.14 12.58
C ALA A 3 -4.74 -13.87 13.62
N ARG A 4 -5.58 -12.85 13.40
CA ARG A 4 -6.69 -12.52 14.30
C ARG A 4 -7.79 -13.58 14.26
N ALA A 5 -8.09 -14.13 13.08
CA ALA A 5 -9.13 -15.14 12.90
C ALA A 5 -8.77 -16.49 13.54
N VAL A 6 -7.48 -16.87 13.52
CA VAL A 6 -7.03 -18.18 14.04
C VAL A 6 -6.40 -18.09 15.43
N LEU A 7 -5.61 -17.04 15.70
CA LEU A 7 -4.83 -16.89 16.93
C LEU A 7 -5.38 -15.80 17.85
N GLY A 8 -6.60 -15.31 17.59
CA GLY A 8 -7.19 -14.15 18.27
C GLY A 8 -7.29 -14.25 19.79
N ALA A 9 -7.29 -15.47 20.34
CA ALA A 9 -7.28 -15.72 21.78
C ALA A 9 -5.97 -15.30 22.49
N ASN A 10 -4.85 -15.14 21.76
CA ASN A 10 -3.58 -14.73 22.33
C ASN A 10 -2.95 -13.57 21.53
N PRO A 11 -3.10 -12.31 22.01
CA PRO A 11 -2.60 -11.12 21.32
C PRO A 11 -1.10 -11.13 21.06
N LYS A 12 -0.29 -11.66 22.00
CA LYS A 12 1.17 -11.75 21.86
C LYS A 12 1.54 -12.71 20.73
N LYS A 13 0.96 -13.92 20.74
CA LYS A 13 1.19 -14.94 19.69
C LYS A 13 0.72 -14.44 18.32
N MET A 14 -0.42 -13.75 18.26
CA MET A 14 -0.94 -13.13 17.05
C MET A 14 0.05 -12.12 16.46
N HIS A 15 0.55 -11.19 17.27
CA HIS A 15 1.48 -10.15 16.83
C HIS A 15 2.82 -10.74 16.36
N LEU A 16 3.39 -11.65 17.15
CA LEU A 16 4.64 -12.33 16.79
C LEU A 16 4.52 -13.08 15.47
N TRP A 17 3.47 -13.89 15.32
CA TRP A 17 3.24 -14.61 14.07
C TRP A 17 3.08 -13.66 12.88
N ALA A 18 2.34 -12.56 13.03
CA ALA A 18 2.14 -11.59 11.95
C ALA A 18 3.46 -10.90 11.55
N GLU A 19 4.28 -10.51 12.52
CA GLU A 19 5.59 -9.88 12.27
C GLU A 19 6.58 -10.83 11.59
N GLU A 20 6.59 -12.12 11.95
CA GLU A 20 7.40 -13.10 11.24
C GLU A 20 7.01 -13.23 9.77
N ARG A 21 5.71 -13.37 9.47
CA ARG A 21 5.21 -13.47 8.08
C ARG A 21 5.50 -12.18 7.30
N ARG A 22 5.44 -11.03 7.97
CA ARG A 22 5.85 -9.75 7.38
C ARG A 22 7.33 -9.79 6.98
N LYS A 23 8.23 -10.20 7.86
CA LYS A 23 9.66 -10.34 7.54
C LYS A 23 9.89 -11.29 6.36
N GLU A 24 9.18 -12.41 6.32
CA GLU A 24 9.23 -13.34 5.18
C GLU A 24 8.81 -12.69 3.87
N LEU A 25 7.71 -11.93 3.83
CA LEU A 25 7.28 -11.18 2.64
C LEU A 25 8.33 -10.17 2.20
N TYR A 26 8.88 -9.40 3.14
CA TYR A 26 9.93 -8.41 2.83
C TYR A 26 11.21 -9.06 2.28
N GLY A 27 11.45 -10.34 2.56
CA GLY A 27 12.51 -11.15 1.97
C GLY A 27 12.10 -11.93 0.72
N GLY A 28 10.98 -11.59 0.06
CA GLY A 28 10.50 -12.29 -1.15
C GLY A 28 9.87 -13.66 -0.90
N GLY A 29 9.73 -14.06 0.37
CA GLY A 29 9.28 -15.37 0.81
C GLY A 29 7.77 -15.59 0.76
N VAL A 30 7.07 -15.18 -0.31
CA VAL A 30 5.61 -15.31 -0.43
C VAL A 30 5.15 -16.77 -0.26
N ASN A 31 5.90 -17.73 -0.81
CA ASN A 31 5.57 -19.15 -0.65
C ASN A 31 5.68 -19.61 0.80
N LYS A 32 6.62 -19.06 1.59
CA LYS A 32 6.76 -19.38 3.02
C LYS A 32 5.53 -18.90 3.79
N VAL A 33 5.04 -17.70 3.48
CA VAL A 33 3.79 -17.19 4.07
C VAL A 33 2.59 -18.04 3.71
N ILE A 34 2.44 -18.45 2.45
CA ILE A 34 1.36 -19.35 2.03
C ILE A 34 1.42 -20.67 2.80
N GLN A 35 2.60 -21.28 2.90
CA GLN A 35 2.78 -22.51 3.67
C GLN A 35 2.47 -22.31 5.15
N ALA A 36 2.89 -21.20 5.74
CA ALA A 36 2.60 -20.88 7.13
C ALA A 36 1.09 -20.69 7.39
N ILE A 37 0.35 -20.10 6.44
CA ILE A 37 -1.12 -20.00 6.52
C ILE A 37 -1.76 -21.39 6.40
N ARG A 38 -1.28 -22.26 5.49
CA ARG A 38 -1.79 -23.63 5.35
C ARG A 38 -1.55 -24.51 6.58
N LYS A 39 -0.49 -24.26 7.33
CA LYS A 39 -0.18 -24.96 8.59
C LYS A 39 -1.08 -24.53 9.75
N LEU A 40 -1.85 -23.45 9.60
CA LEU A 40 -2.83 -23.07 10.61
C LEU A 40 -4.02 -24.02 10.56
N SER A 41 -4.53 -24.38 11.72
CA SER A 41 -5.76 -25.17 11.88
C SER A 41 -6.90 -24.22 12.30
N PRO A 42 -7.67 -23.65 11.35
CA PRO A 42 -8.83 -22.83 11.69
C PRO A 42 -9.91 -23.68 12.34
N SER A 43 -10.46 -23.21 13.46
CA SER A 43 -11.52 -23.92 14.22
C SER A 43 -12.94 -23.62 13.71
N THR A 44 -13.12 -22.61 12.85
CA THR A 44 -14.43 -22.17 12.36
C THR A 44 -14.41 -22.04 10.84
N GLU A 45 -15.58 -22.21 10.21
CA GLU A 45 -15.71 -22.08 8.75
C GLU A 45 -15.33 -20.67 8.28
N GLN A 46 -15.71 -19.64 9.05
CA GLN A 46 -15.33 -18.25 8.79
C GLN A 46 -13.80 -18.07 8.82
N ALA A 47 -13.10 -18.69 9.77
CA ALA A 47 -11.63 -18.62 9.83
C ALA A 47 -10.98 -19.36 8.66
N LYS A 48 -11.58 -20.48 8.22
CA LYS A 48 -11.13 -21.25 7.06
C LYS A 48 -11.27 -20.44 5.78
N GLU A 49 -12.43 -19.82 5.53
CA GLU A 49 -12.63 -18.92 4.40
C GLU A 49 -11.62 -17.76 4.38
N ILE A 50 -11.32 -17.17 5.55
CA ILE A 50 -10.32 -16.10 5.65
C ILE A 50 -8.92 -16.60 5.26
N CYS A 51 -8.57 -17.82 5.65
CA CYS A 51 -7.29 -18.43 5.28
C CYS A 51 -7.23 -18.71 3.77
N GLU A 52 -8.28 -19.29 3.20
CA GLU A 52 -8.36 -19.59 1.75
C GLU A 52 -8.30 -18.30 0.91
N LYS A 53 -9.07 -17.27 1.27
CA LYS A 53 -9.02 -15.95 0.62
C LYS A 53 -7.63 -15.34 0.69
N ALA A 54 -6.95 -15.45 1.83
CA ALA A 54 -5.58 -14.95 1.99
C ALA A 54 -4.59 -15.74 1.12
N ILE A 55 -4.67 -17.07 1.10
CA ILE A 55 -3.83 -17.92 0.24
C ILE A 55 -4.03 -17.54 -1.24
N GLY A 56 -5.27 -17.44 -1.69
CA GLY A 56 -5.60 -17.06 -3.07
C GLY A 56 -5.05 -15.68 -3.44
N TYR A 57 -5.12 -14.71 -2.51
CA TYR A 57 -4.54 -13.39 -2.71
C TYR A 57 -3.01 -13.43 -2.88
N PHE A 58 -2.29 -14.13 -2.00
CA PHE A 58 -0.83 -14.24 -2.07
C PHE A 58 -0.38 -15.02 -3.31
N GLN A 59 -1.11 -16.08 -3.70
CA GLN A 59 -0.82 -16.82 -4.93
C GLN A 59 -1.00 -15.94 -6.17
N LYS A 60 -2.14 -15.25 -6.29
CA LYS A 60 -2.45 -14.38 -7.43
C LYS A 60 -1.46 -13.23 -7.60
N ASN A 61 -0.98 -12.67 -6.49
CA ASN A 61 -0.12 -11.48 -6.49
C ASN A 61 1.38 -11.79 -6.29
N LYS A 62 1.78 -13.07 -6.31
CA LYS A 62 3.16 -13.48 -6.05
C LYS A 62 4.20 -12.70 -6.86
N GLU A 63 3.94 -12.51 -8.15
CA GLU A 63 4.85 -11.77 -9.05
C GLU A 63 4.98 -10.29 -8.69
N ARG A 64 3.96 -9.70 -8.06
CA ARG A 64 3.95 -8.31 -7.59
C ARG A 64 4.54 -8.14 -6.19
N MET A 65 4.88 -9.24 -5.52
CA MET A 65 5.39 -9.29 -4.14
C MET A 65 6.86 -9.72 -4.07
N LYS A 66 7.62 -9.52 -5.15
CA LYS A 66 9.08 -9.74 -5.23
C LYS A 66 9.83 -8.58 -4.55
N TYR A 67 9.52 -8.37 -3.29
CA TYR A 67 9.98 -7.20 -2.53
C TYR A 67 11.49 -7.18 -2.32
N ASP A 68 12.13 -8.34 -2.22
CA ASP A 68 13.58 -8.44 -2.15
C ASP A 68 14.26 -7.98 -3.44
N GLU A 69 13.73 -8.36 -4.60
CA GLU A 69 14.21 -7.92 -5.91
C GLU A 69 14.03 -6.40 -6.08
N PHE A 70 12.84 -5.87 -5.78
CA PHE A 70 12.56 -4.44 -5.88
C PHE A 70 13.48 -3.62 -4.99
N ARG A 71 13.75 -4.09 -3.76
CA ARG A 71 14.69 -3.41 -2.85
C ARG A 71 16.13 -3.46 -3.34
N LYS A 72 16.58 -4.57 -3.95
CA LYS A 72 17.91 -4.65 -4.58
C LYS A 72 18.06 -3.65 -5.74
N GLN A 73 16.96 -3.35 -6.43
CA GLN A 73 16.91 -2.31 -7.48
C GLN A 73 16.79 -0.88 -6.92
N GLY A 74 16.74 -0.70 -5.60
CA GLY A 74 16.53 0.61 -4.98
C GLY A 74 15.09 1.13 -5.08
N LEU A 75 14.13 0.29 -5.48
CA LEU A 75 12.72 0.66 -5.58
C LEU A 75 12.06 0.68 -4.20
N PHE A 76 11.15 1.63 -4.01
CA PHE A 76 10.36 1.76 -2.79
C PHE A 76 9.21 0.73 -2.75
N VAL A 77 9.06 0.02 -1.63
CA VAL A 77 8.11 -1.09 -1.46
C VAL A 77 6.92 -0.75 -0.54
N GLY A 78 6.87 0.48 -0.02
CA GLY A 78 5.74 0.95 0.80
C GLY A 78 4.68 1.71 -0.02
N SER A 79 3.45 1.77 0.48
CA SER A 79 2.43 2.69 -0.03
C SER A 79 2.44 4.04 0.69
N GLY A 80 3.09 4.15 1.85
CA GLY A 80 2.97 5.31 2.75
C GLY A 80 3.37 6.65 2.11
N VAL A 81 4.45 6.69 1.34
CA VAL A 81 4.88 7.91 0.62
C VAL A 81 3.85 8.31 -0.44
N VAL A 82 3.30 7.33 -1.15
CA VAL A 82 2.25 7.55 -2.17
C VAL A 82 0.97 8.04 -1.52
N GLU A 83 0.53 7.41 -0.42
CA GLU A 83 -0.66 7.81 0.33
C GLU A 83 -0.51 9.21 0.94
N ALA A 84 0.67 9.52 1.49
CA ALA A 84 1.00 10.86 1.96
C ALA A 84 0.95 11.88 0.80
N GLY A 85 1.48 11.52 -0.38
CA GLY A 85 1.38 12.31 -1.59
C GLY A 85 -0.08 12.58 -1.99
N CYS A 86 -0.92 11.54 -2.05
CA CYS A 86 -2.35 11.69 -2.33
C CYS A 86 -3.04 12.62 -1.32
N ARG A 87 -2.71 12.50 -0.03
CA ARG A 87 -3.27 13.38 1.01
C ARG A 87 -2.83 14.83 0.82
N THR A 88 -1.53 15.06 0.63
CA THR A 88 -0.93 16.41 0.62
C THR A 88 -1.14 17.13 -0.71
N VAL A 89 -0.90 16.46 -1.84
CA VAL A 89 -1.04 17.06 -3.18
C VAL A 89 -2.52 17.23 -3.52
N VAL A 90 -3.33 16.19 -3.35
CA VAL A 90 -4.74 16.18 -3.80
C VAL A 90 -5.68 16.53 -2.64
N GLY A 91 -5.69 15.71 -1.59
CA GLY A 91 -6.71 15.74 -0.54
C GLY A 91 -6.82 17.07 0.20
N GLN A 92 -5.69 17.68 0.55
CA GLN A 92 -5.64 18.97 1.26
C GLN A 92 -6.32 20.11 0.50
N ARG A 93 -6.44 20.04 -0.83
CA ARG A 93 -7.02 21.15 -1.62
C ARG A 93 -8.32 20.80 -2.33
N LEU A 94 -8.50 19.55 -2.73
CA LEU A 94 -9.63 19.12 -3.56
C LEU A 94 -10.72 18.39 -2.79
N LYS A 95 -10.47 17.98 -1.53
CA LYS A 95 -11.41 17.17 -0.73
C LYS A 95 -11.92 17.90 0.53
N GLN A 96 -12.05 19.23 0.49
CA GLN A 96 -12.62 19.99 1.60
C GLN A 96 -14.14 20.19 1.41
N SER A 97 -14.82 20.66 2.47
CA SER A 97 -16.27 20.85 2.48
C SER A 97 -16.73 21.84 1.40
N GLY A 98 -17.85 21.54 0.74
CA GLY A 98 -18.47 22.39 -0.27
C GLY A 98 -17.75 22.46 -1.63
N MET A 99 -16.61 21.80 -1.79
CA MET A 99 -15.81 21.88 -3.01
C MET A 99 -16.39 21.03 -4.13
N HIS A 100 -16.64 21.67 -5.26
CA HIS A 100 -17.03 21.04 -6.52
C HIS A 100 -16.04 21.45 -7.60
N TRP A 101 -15.59 20.48 -8.39
CA TRP A 101 -14.60 20.68 -9.42
C TRP A 101 -15.07 20.06 -10.72
N THR A 102 -14.81 20.72 -11.84
CA THR A 102 -14.72 20.03 -13.11
C THR A 102 -13.44 19.19 -13.14
N VAL A 103 -13.41 18.13 -13.95
CA VAL A 103 -12.21 17.27 -14.09
C VAL A 103 -11.01 18.11 -14.54
N GLU A 104 -11.22 19.01 -15.51
CA GLU A 104 -10.20 19.93 -16.00
C GLU A 104 -9.68 20.89 -14.92
N GLY A 105 -10.59 21.48 -14.14
CA GLY A 105 -10.22 22.39 -13.04
C GLY A 105 -9.43 21.67 -11.95
N ALA A 106 -9.85 20.46 -11.56
CA ALA A 106 -9.12 19.64 -10.61
C ALA A 106 -7.71 19.30 -11.11
N ASN A 107 -7.58 18.88 -12.38
CA ASN A 107 -6.28 18.56 -12.98
C ASN A 107 -5.34 19.77 -13.00
N SER A 108 -5.86 20.95 -13.36
CA SER A 108 -5.08 22.19 -13.38
C SER A 108 -4.53 22.55 -11.99
N ILE A 109 -5.35 22.42 -10.95
CA ILE A 109 -4.93 22.65 -9.56
C ILE A 109 -3.93 21.60 -9.07
N ILE A 110 -4.12 20.32 -9.41
CA ILE A 110 -3.17 19.25 -9.07
C ILE A 110 -1.81 19.50 -9.70
N ALA A 111 -1.77 19.88 -10.97
CA ALA A 111 -0.53 20.20 -11.68
C ALA A 111 0.20 21.35 -10.99
N LEU A 112 -0.51 22.45 -10.70
CA LEU A 112 0.04 23.62 -10.00
C LEU A 112 0.63 23.24 -8.63
N ARG A 113 -0.12 22.47 -7.83
CA ARG A 113 0.34 21.99 -6.52
C ARG A 113 1.53 21.06 -6.64
N SER A 114 1.59 20.24 -7.69
CA SER A 114 2.71 19.33 -7.93
C SER A 114 3.99 20.11 -8.20
N CYS A 115 3.93 21.17 -9.03
CA CYS A 115 5.07 22.07 -9.26
C CYS A 115 5.52 22.73 -7.95
N PHE A 116 4.58 23.31 -7.20
CA PHE A 116 4.88 23.98 -5.93
C PHE A 116 5.53 23.04 -4.89
N LEU A 117 4.93 21.87 -4.65
CA LEU A 117 5.42 20.91 -3.64
C LEU A 117 6.71 20.19 -4.05
N SER A 118 7.07 20.24 -5.32
CA SER A 118 8.34 19.69 -5.82
C SER A 118 9.42 20.74 -6.04
N ASN A 119 9.22 21.98 -5.57
CA ASN A 119 10.14 23.11 -5.76
C ASN A 119 10.48 23.36 -7.24
N ARG A 120 9.50 23.17 -8.13
CA ARG A 120 9.58 23.44 -9.58
C ARG A 120 8.63 24.57 -9.95
N TRP A 121 8.47 25.52 -9.05
CA TRP A 121 7.53 26.63 -9.25
C TRP A 121 8.10 27.61 -10.27
N GLU A 122 9.37 27.94 -10.12
CA GLU A 122 10.15 28.81 -10.97
C GLU A 122 10.22 28.26 -12.39
N ASP A 123 10.63 26.99 -12.56
CA ASP A 123 10.65 26.28 -13.85
C ASP A 123 9.27 26.34 -14.57
N PHE A 124 8.19 26.18 -13.80
CA PHE A 124 6.82 26.22 -14.33
C PHE A 124 6.46 27.59 -14.89
N TRP A 125 6.87 28.67 -14.22
CA TRP A 125 6.64 30.04 -14.69
C TRP A 125 7.54 30.40 -15.87
N GLU A 126 8.83 30.08 -15.81
CA GLU A 126 9.79 30.36 -16.89
C GLU A 126 9.33 29.75 -18.22
N THR A 127 8.83 28.53 -18.20
CA THR A 127 8.30 27.84 -19.38
C THR A 127 7.09 28.57 -19.98
N ARG A 128 6.28 29.26 -19.16
CA ARG A 128 5.06 29.95 -19.61
C ARG A 128 5.28 31.41 -19.95
N SER A 129 6.27 32.08 -19.36
CA SER A 129 6.61 33.46 -19.71
C SER A 129 7.34 33.59 -21.05
N CYS A 130 7.92 32.49 -21.54
CA CYS A 130 8.60 32.42 -22.84
C CYS A 130 7.70 31.93 -23.99
N ALA A 131 6.43 31.61 -23.71
CA ALA A 131 5.43 31.17 -24.69
C ALA A 131 4.46 32.31 -25.04
#